data_AF-A0A672ZG60-F1
#
_entry.id   AF-A0A672ZG60-F1
#
_cell.length_a   1.000
_cell.length_b   1.000
_cell.length_c   1.000
_cell.angle_alpha   90.00
_cell.angle_beta   90.00
_cell.angle_gamma   90.00
#
_symmetry.space_group_name_H-M   'P 1'
#
loop_
_entity.id
_entity.type
_entity.pdbx_description
1 polymer ?
#
loop_
_entity_poly.entity_id
_entity_poly.type
_entity_poly.pdbx_seq_one_letter_code
_entity_poly.pdbx_strand_id
1 'polypeptide(L)'
;MHPVFLSSSWALAGGKKRSMKDGVNGNSLEHNGPYFPPEYQPLPDNVRFYYDGKEVKLSLAAEEVALFFAQMLDHDYTTKNVFRENFFKDWRKEMTHEERSLIKDLDKCDFGEIHAMHKAKVEARKNMSKEEKLVKFK
;
A
#
# COMPACT_ATOMS: atom_id res chain seq x y z
N MET A 1 17.49 81.20 9.83
CA MET A 1 16.35 81.93 10.43
C MET A 1 15.37 82.24 9.30
N HIS A 2 14.29 81.45 9.21
CA HIS A 2 13.02 81.55 8.43
C HIS A 2 12.99 82.15 6.99
N PRO A 3 12.25 81.52 6.04
CA PRO A 3 10.79 81.68 6.04
C PRO A 3 9.95 80.41 5.71
N VAL A 4 8.73 80.51 6.22
CA VAL A 4 7.49 79.79 5.92
C VAL A 4 6.91 80.18 4.55
N PHE A 5 6.25 79.27 3.82
CA PHE A 5 4.82 79.32 3.43
C PHE A 5 4.42 78.29 2.34
N LEU A 6 3.37 77.53 2.69
CA LEU A 6 2.18 77.07 1.93
C LEU A 6 2.23 76.18 0.66
N SER A 7 1.48 75.07 0.83
CA SER A 7 0.35 74.62 -0.02
C SER A 7 0.63 73.90 -1.34
N SER A 8 0.28 72.60 -1.38
CA SER A 8 -1.04 72.23 -1.92
C SER A 8 -1.45 70.80 -1.55
N SER A 9 -2.70 70.74 -1.12
CA SER A 9 -3.54 69.59 -0.82
C SER A 9 -3.71 68.68 -2.05
N TRP A 10 -3.95 67.37 -1.84
CA TRP A 10 -5.05 66.63 -2.49
C TRP A 10 -5.39 65.35 -1.68
N ALA A 11 -6.59 65.40 -1.11
CA ALA A 11 -7.62 64.37 -1.00
C ALA A 11 -7.28 62.92 -0.57
N LEU A 12 -7.90 62.57 0.56
CA LEU A 12 -8.42 61.25 0.93
C LEU A 12 -9.03 60.48 -0.25
N ALA A 13 -8.64 59.21 -0.44
CA ALA A 13 -9.55 58.16 -0.89
C ALA A 13 -8.97 56.78 -0.54
N GLY A 14 -9.77 55.99 0.17
CA GLY A 14 -9.38 54.68 0.71
C GLY A 14 -8.85 53.70 -0.34
N GLY A 15 -7.69 53.14 -0.06
CA GLY A 15 -7.17 51.94 -0.71
C GLY A 15 -7.15 50.81 0.31
N LYS A 16 -8.19 49.97 0.29
CA LYS A 16 -8.31 48.72 1.04
C LYS A 16 -6.99 47.92 0.98
N LYS A 17 -6.42 47.56 2.14
CA LYS A 17 -5.34 46.55 2.25
C LYS A 17 -5.76 45.33 1.42
N ARG A 18 -5.13 45.12 0.27
CA ARG A 18 -5.18 43.81 -0.39
C ARG A 18 -4.33 42.87 0.47
N SER A 19 -5.00 42.13 1.35
CA SER A 19 -4.46 40.87 1.84
C SER A 19 -4.24 40.00 0.60
N MET A 20 -2.97 39.85 0.22
CA MET A 20 -2.57 38.70 -0.58
C MET A 20 -2.81 37.51 0.34
N LYS A 21 -3.80 36.68 0.01
CA LYS A 21 -4.03 35.45 0.75
C LYS A 21 -2.77 34.60 0.52
N ASP A 22 -2.01 34.35 1.58
CA ASP A 22 -1.00 33.30 1.58
C ASP A 22 -1.68 31.99 1.15
N GLY A 23 -1.28 31.46 0.00
CA GLY A 23 -1.73 30.13 -0.47
C GLY A 23 -2.57 30.09 -1.76
N VAL A 24 -2.20 30.82 -2.82
CA VAL A 24 -2.69 30.50 -4.17
C VAL A 24 -1.81 29.40 -4.76
N ASN A 25 -2.22 28.13 -4.63
CA ASN A 25 -1.60 27.01 -5.34
C ASN A 25 -2.12 26.95 -6.78
N GLY A 26 -1.48 27.71 -7.68
CA GLY A 26 -1.64 27.60 -9.14
C GLY A 26 -3.03 27.91 -9.70
N ASN A 27 -3.09 28.36 -10.95
CA ASN A 27 -4.37 28.60 -11.65
C ASN A 27 -4.87 27.36 -12.43
N SER A 28 -3.98 26.39 -12.71
CA SER A 28 -4.30 25.13 -13.38
C SER A 28 -3.34 24.04 -12.90
N LEU A 29 -3.84 22.80 -12.76
CA LEU A 29 -3.08 21.60 -12.40
C LEU A 29 -3.63 20.43 -13.22
N GLU A 30 -2.84 19.90 -14.15
CA GLU A 30 -3.15 18.69 -14.91
C GLU A 30 -2.18 17.57 -14.49
N HIS A 31 -2.72 16.42 -14.08
CA HIS A 31 -1.94 15.21 -13.77
C HIS A 31 -2.71 13.97 -14.22
N ASN A 32 -1.99 12.89 -14.56
CA ASN A 32 -2.57 11.66 -15.12
C ASN A 32 -3.22 10.74 -14.07
N GLY A 33 -3.71 11.28 -12.96
CA GLY A 33 -4.26 10.49 -11.86
C GLY A 33 -3.24 9.58 -11.17
N PRO A 34 -3.70 8.77 -10.20
CA PRO A 34 -2.87 7.75 -9.56
C PRO A 34 -2.71 6.51 -10.47
N TYR A 35 -1.53 5.89 -10.42
CA TYR A 35 -1.32 4.56 -11.01
C TYR A 35 -1.70 3.50 -9.97
N PHE A 36 -2.76 2.74 -10.26
CA PHE A 36 -3.22 1.67 -9.37
C PHE A 36 -2.39 0.39 -9.55
N PRO A 37 -2.19 -0.38 -8.47
CA PRO A 37 -1.59 -1.70 -8.59
C PRO A 37 -2.46 -2.60 -9.48
N PRO A 38 -1.86 -3.59 -10.16
CA PRO A 38 -2.61 -4.59 -10.90
C PRO A 38 -3.52 -5.39 -9.96
N GLU A 39 -4.60 -5.93 -10.51
CA GLU A 39 -5.50 -6.83 -9.78
C GLU A 39 -4.78 -8.08 -9.28
N TYR A 40 -5.21 -8.59 -8.14
CA TYR A 40 -4.68 -9.82 -7.56
C TYR A 40 -4.87 -11.01 -8.51
N GLN A 41 -3.82 -11.82 -8.64
CA GLN A 41 -3.86 -13.07 -9.40
C GLN A 41 -3.84 -14.24 -8.42
N PRO A 42 -4.77 -15.21 -8.55
CA PRO A 42 -4.82 -16.36 -7.67
C PRO A 42 -3.53 -17.17 -7.71
N LEU A 43 -3.27 -17.89 -6.62
CA LEU A 43 -2.19 -18.84 -6.55
C LEU A 43 -2.37 -19.95 -7.61
N PRO A 44 -1.27 -20.42 -8.22
CA PRO A 44 -1.36 -21.52 -9.17
C PRO A 44 -1.72 -22.82 -8.43
N ASP A 45 -2.46 -23.71 -9.10
CA ASP A 45 -3.09 -24.91 -8.51
C ASP A 45 -2.10 -25.88 -7.82
N ASN A 46 -0.81 -25.77 -8.11
CA ASN A 46 0.25 -26.57 -7.51
C ASN A 46 0.72 -26.05 -6.13
N VAL A 47 0.23 -24.90 -5.68
CA VAL A 47 0.59 -24.26 -4.42
C VAL A 47 -0.61 -24.33 -3.48
N ARG A 48 -0.42 -24.95 -2.32
CA ARG A 48 -1.50 -25.20 -1.35
C ARG A 48 -1.26 -24.45 -0.06
N PHE A 49 -2.37 -24.20 0.63
CA PHE A 49 -2.38 -23.77 2.02
C PHE A 49 -2.79 -24.95 2.89
N TYR A 50 -2.12 -25.14 4.04
CA TYR A 50 -2.48 -26.19 4.98
C TYR A 50 -2.88 -25.61 6.33
N TYR A 51 -3.87 -26.24 6.95
CA TYR A 51 -4.30 -25.97 8.31
C TYR A 51 -4.36 -27.27 9.10
N ASP A 52 -3.60 -27.35 10.21
CA ASP A 52 -3.51 -28.55 11.05
C ASP A 52 -3.14 -29.81 10.23
N GLY A 53 -2.23 -29.64 9.26
CA GLY A 53 -1.77 -30.68 8.34
C GLY A 53 -2.75 -31.07 7.23
N LYS A 54 -3.91 -30.39 7.10
CA LYS A 54 -4.91 -30.65 6.05
C LYS A 54 -4.90 -29.54 5.01
N GLU A 55 -5.01 -29.92 3.74
CA GLU A 55 -5.14 -28.95 2.64
C GLU A 55 -6.45 -28.18 2.77
N VAL A 56 -6.36 -26.85 2.68
CA VAL A 56 -7.50 -25.93 2.73
C VAL A 56 -7.39 -24.96 1.56
N LYS A 57 -8.42 -24.95 0.70
CA LYS A 57 -8.53 -23.96 -0.36
C LYS A 57 -9.13 -22.67 0.20
N LEU A 58 -8.37 -21.59 0.13
CA LEU A 58 -8.81 -20.27 0.56
C LEU A 58 -9.62 -19.58 -0.55
N SER A 59 -10.48 -18.65 -0.14
CA SER A 59 -11.14 -17.68 -1.00
C SER A 59 -10.13 -16.62 -1.47
N LEU A 60 -10.38 -15.99 -2.62
CA LEU A 60 -9.42 -15.06 -3.24
C LEU A 60 -8.97 -13.93 -2.31
N ALA A 61 -9.90 -13.33 -1.56
CA ALA A 61 -9.58 -12.25 -0.61
C ALA A 61 -8.71 -12.75 0.56
N ALA A 62 -9.03 -13.91 1.13
CA ALA A 62 -8.24 -14.50 2.19
C ALA A 62 -6.87 -14.99 1.68
N GLU A 63 -6.82 -15.51 0.45
CA GLU A 63 -5.61 -15.99 -0.22
C GLU A 63 -4.62 -14.85 -0.49
N GLU A 64 -5.10 -13.69 -0.96
CA GLU A 64 -4.28 -12.50 -1.17
C GLU A 64 -3.61 -12.04 0.13
N VAL A 65 -4.37 -11.97 1.22
CA VAL A 65 -3.82 -11.57 2.52
C VAL A 65 -2.88 -12.64 3.10
N ALA A 66 -3.18 -13.92 2.89
CA ALA A 66 -2.29 -15.02 3.25
C ALA A 66 -0.96 -14.93 2.49
N LEU A 67 -0.99 -14.54 1.21
CA LEU A 67 0.20 -14.30 0.41
C LEU A 67 1.07 -13.20 1.01
N PHE A 68 0.50 -12.07 1.46
CA PHE A 68 1.29 -11.01 2.11
C PHE A 68 2.06 -11.51 3.33
N PHE A 69 1.42 -12.32 4.18
CA PHE A 69 2.09 -12.92 5.33
C PHE A 69 3.16 -13.92 4.90
N ALA A 70 2.85 -14.78 3.92
CA ALA A 70 3.77 -15.75 3.37
C ALA A 70 5.04 -15.08 2.80
N GLN A 71 4.93 -13.93 2.15
CA GLN A 71 6.07 -13.18 1.62
C GLN A 71 7.04 -12.70 2.71
N MET A 72 6.55 -12.55 3.94
CA MET A 72 7.31 -12.02 5.07
C MET A 72 7.78 -13.10 6.05
N LEU A 73 7.61 -14.40 5.78
CA LEU A 73 7.91 -15.45 6.76
C LEU A 73 9.35 -15.41 7.32
N ASP A 74 10.34 -15.04 6.51
CA ASP A 74 11.74 -14.94 6.96
C ASP A 74 12.06 -13.63 7.71
N HIS A 75 11.11 -12.70 7.82
CA HIS A 75 11.35 -11.40 8.42
C HIS A 75 11.12 -11.45 9.94
N ASP A 76 11.97 -10.80 10.73
CA ASP A 76 11.84 -10.61 12.19
C ASP A 76 10.49 -10.07 12.69
N TYR A 77 9.60 -9.61 11.81
CA TYR A 77 8.25 -9.22 12.21
C TYR A 77 7.36 -10.43 12.48
N THR A 78 7.52 -11.55 11.78
CA THR A 78 6.64 -12.73 11.89
C THR A 78 6.87 -13.53 13.18
N THR A 79 7.98 -13.27 13.87
CA THR A 79 8.28 -13.80 15.22
C THR A 79 7.71 -12.93 16.34
N LYS A 80 7.26 -11.71 16.05
CA LYS A 80 6.69 -10.80 17.05
C LYS A 80 5.21 -11.09 17.24
N ASN A 81 4.82 -11.45 18.46
CA ASN A 81 3.43 -11.77 18.81
C ASN A 81 2.45 -10.64 18.43
N VAL A 82 2.80 -9.38 18.70
CA VAL A 82 1.94 -8.23 18.35
C VAL A 82 1.63 -8.18 16.84
N PHE A 83 2.61 -8.50 15.99
CA PHE A 83 2.41 -8.53 14.55
C PHE A 83 1.52 -9.70 14.15
N ARG A 84 1.79 -10.90 14.69
CA ARG A 84 1.01 -12.12 14.45
C ARG A 84 -0.46 -11.95 14.83
N GLU A 85 -0.73 -11.37 15.99
CA GLU A 85 -2.08 -11.12 16.50
C GLU A 85 -2.84 -10.10 15.64
N ASN A 86 -2.19 -8.99 15.28
CA ASN A 86 -2.79 -7.98 14.40
C ASN A 86 -3.08 -8.56 13.01
N PHE A 87 -2.12 -9.27 12.43
CA PHE A 87 -2.29 -9.98 11.17
C PHE A 87 -3.50 -10.93 11.24
N PHE A 88 -3.54 -11.82 12.24
CA PHE A 88 -4.58 -12.83 12.32
C PHE A 88 -5.97 -12.19 12.50
N LYS A 89 -6.05 -11.13 13.29
CA LYS A 89 -7.30 -10.37 13.50
C LYS A 89 -7.80 -9.76 12.20
N ASP A 90 -6.93 -9.18 11.39
CA ASP A 90 -7.32 -8.55 10.13
C ASP A 90 -7.58 -9.58 9.04
N TRP A 91 -6.77 -10.64 8.95
CA TRP A 91 -6.97 -11.72 7.99
C TRP A 91 -8.33 -12.42 8.16
N ARG A 92 -8.79 -12.60 9.41
CA ARG A 92 -10.14 -13.13 9.68
C ARG A 92 -11.28 -12.27 9.13
N LYS A 93 -11.06 -10.98 8.84
CA LYS A 93 -12.09 -10.10 8.25
C LYS A 93 -12.31 -10.42 6.77
N GLU A 94 -11.23 -10.75 6.07
CA GLU A 94 -11.24 -11.11 4.64
C GLU A 94 -11.69 -12.56 4.39
N MET A 95 -11.72 -13.39 5.43
CA MET A 95 -12.24 -14.76 5.36
C MET A 95 -13.78 -14.82 5.25
N THR A 96 -14.24 -15.83 4.54
CA THR A 96 -15.63 -16.30 4.57
C THR A 96 -16.02 -16.87 5.94
N HIS A 97 -17.32 -17.11 6.14
CA HIS A 97 -17.80 -17.67 7.41
C HIS A 97 -17.26 -19.09 7.68
N GLU A 98 -17.13 -19.91 6.63
CA GLU A 98 -16.63 -21.28 6.72
C GLU A 98 -15.15 -21.32 7.10
N GLU A 99 -14.33 -20.51 6.43
CA GLU A 99 -12.90 -20.38 6.72
C GLU A 99 -12.65 -19.87 8.14
N ARG A 100 -13.39 -18.85 8.59
CA ARG A 100 -13.31 -18.35 9.98
C ARG A 100 -13.65 -19.42 11.01
N SER A 101 -14.54 -20.34 10.66
CA SER A 101 -14.96 -21.42 11.54
C SER A 101 -13.92 -22.54 11.61
N LEU A 102 -13.21 -22.78 10.50
CA LEU A 102 -12.14 -23.77 10.40
C LEU A 102 -10.83 -23.26 11.01
N ILE A 103 -10.35 -22.12 10.53
CA ILE A 103 -9.06 -21.51 10.87
C ILE A 103 -9.25 -20.71 12.17
N LYS A 104 -8.78 -21.27 13.30
CA LYS A 104 -8.93 -20.65 14.63
C LYS A 104 -7.62 -20.24 15.27
N ASP A 105 -6.53 -20.86 14.84
CA ASP A 105 -5.21 -20.68 15.41
C ASP A 105 -4.19 -20.45 14.30
N LEU A 106 -3.42 -19.36 14.41
CA LEU A 106 -2.39 -19.03 13.44
C LEU A 106 -1.22 -20.04 13.49
N ASP A 107 -0.95 -20.65 14.65
CA ASP A 107 0.16 -21.59 14.81
C ASP A 107 -0.08 -22.91 14.07
N LYS A 108 -1.34 -23.20 13.74
CA LYS A 108 -1.74 -24.36 12.94
C LYS A 108 -1.74 -24.08 11.43
N CYS A 109 -1.54 -22.83 11.02
CA CYS A 109 -1.49 -22.44 9.62
C CYS A 109 -0.09 -22.68 9.06
N ASP A 110 0.00 -23.38 7.94
CA ASP A 110 1.23 -23.58 7.19
C ASP A 110 1.20 -22.77 5.89
N PHE A 111 2.09 -21.79 5.82
CA PHE A 111 2.28 -20.90 4.67
C PHE A 111 3.50 -21.29 3.81
N GLY A 112 4.12 -22.44 4.10
CA GLY A 112 5.41 -22.86 3.55
C GLY A 112 5.42 -22.98 2.02
N GLU A 113 4.42 -23.61 1.41
CA GLU A 113 4.36 -23.74 -0.05
C GLU A 113 4.19 -22.38 -0.74
N ILE A 114 3.32 -21.52 -0.21
CA ILE A 114 3.10 -20.16 -0.72
C ILE A 114 4.41 -19.36 -0.66
N HIS A 115 5.12 -19.47 0.46
CA HIS A 115 6.40 -18.81 0.67
C HIS A 115 7.49 -19.35 -0.27
N ALA A 116 7.57 -20.67 -0.47
CA ALA A 116 8.51 -21.31 -1.39
C ALA A 116 8.27 -20.86 -2.84
N MET A 117 7.01 -20.81 -3.27
CA MET A 117 6.64 -20.27 -4.59
C MET A 117 7.06 -18.80 -4.73
N HIS A 118 6.84 -17.98 -3.70
CA HIS A 118 7.25 -16.58 -3.73
C HIS A 118 8.78 -16.43 -3.84
N LYS A 119 9.54 -17.17 -3.04
CA LYS A 119 11.01 -17.22 -3.13
C LYS A 119 11.47 -17.59 -4.53
N ALA A 120 10.91 -18.65 -5.11
CA ALA A 120 11.24 -19.07 -6.47
C ALA A 120 10.94 -17.96 -7.50
N LYS A 121 9.81 -17.26 -7.38
CA LYS A 121 9.43 -16.13 -8.24
C LYS A 121 10.40 -14.95 -8.11
N VAL A 122 10.84 -14.64 -6.89
CA VAL A 122 11.81 -13.57 -6.62
C VAL A 122 13.18 -13.91 -7.19
N GLU A 123 13.66 -15.14 -6.99
CA GLU A 123 14.94 -15.61 -7.53
C GLU A 123 14.93 -15.68 -9.06
N ALA A 124 13.85 -16.18 -9.67
CA ALA A 124 13.67 -16.16 -11.11
C ALA A 124 13.73 -14.71 -11.66
N ARG A 125 13.08 -13.75 -10.99
CA ARG A 125 13.12 -12.33 -11.38
C ARG A 125 14.53 -11.73 -11.28
N LYS A 126 15.30 -12.10 -10.25
CA LYS A 126 16.69 -11.65 -10.10
C LYS A 126 17.54 -12.19 -11.27
N ASN A 127 17.36 -13.46 -11.61
CA ASN A 127 18.11 -14.17 -12.65
C ASN A 127 17.66 -13.86 -14.08
N MET A 128 16.59 -13.08 -14.28
CA MET A 128 16.15 -12.67 -15.63
C MET A 128 17.21 -11.81 -16.34
N SER A 129 17.35 -12.04 -17.64
CA SER A 129 18.26 -11.32 -18.53
C SER A 129 17.86 -9.85 -18.72
N LYS A 130 18.78 -9.01 -19.22
CA LYS A 130 18.52 -7.57 -19.43
C LYS A 130 17.41 -7.33 -20.48
N GLU A 131 17.30 -8.19 -21.49
CA GLU A 131 16.28 -8.09 -22.55
C GLU A 131 14.86 -8.41 -22.06
N GLU A 132 14.69 -9.46 -21.25
CA GLU A 132 13.38 -9.80 -20.68
C GLU A 132 12.87 -8.78 -19.66
N LYS A 133 13.80 -8.13 -18.94
CA LYS A 133 13.46 -7.00 -18.06
C LYS A 133 12.95 -5.82 -18.89
N LEU A 134 13.56 -5.51 -20.04
CA LEU A 134 13.17 -4.39 -20.90
C LEU A 134 11.74 -4.52 -21.45
N VAL A 135 11.31 -5.74 -21.80
CA VAL A 135 9.94 -6.01 -22.31
C VAL A 135 8.87 -5.81 -21.23
N LYS A 136 9.18 -6.04 -19.95
CA LYS A 136 8.24 -5.82 -18.83
C LYS A 136 8.13 -4.35 -18.40
N PHE A 137 9.07 -3.49 -18.77
CA PHE A 137 9.11 -2.08 -18.39
C PHE A 137 8.66 -1.14 -19.52
N LYS A 138 8.10 -1.67 -20.61
CA LYS A 138 7.60 -0.92 -21.77
C LYS A 138 6.08 -1.04 -21.84
#